data_AF-A0A2V1BQF8-F1
#
_entry.id   AF-A0A2V1BQF8-F1
#
_cell.length_a   1.000
_cell.length_b   1.000
_cell.length_c   1.000
_cell.angle_alpha   90.00
_cell.angle_beta   90.00
_cell.angle_gamma   90.00
#
_symmetry.space_group_name_H-M   'P 1'
#
loop_
_entity.id
_entity.type
_entity.pdbx_description
1 polymer ?
#
loop_
_entity_poly.entity_id
_entity_poly.type
_entity_poly.pdbx_seq_one_letter_code
_entity_poly.pdbx_strand_id
1 'polypeptide(L)'
;MASPTLDPAPTRCRVVMAPSPYTTDQPKIFLSGSIDAPPATWQSLLTAALSHLPITILNPHREDWDSTWREEVDFAPFREQVNWELDAMEAADVVAVYFNPKSPAPITLMELGLFARGKKMVVACPEGYVKRGNVQIVCQRFGVEVVDNVEQLADRVVDLLGALGVMKEI
;
A
#
# COMPACT_ATOMS: atom_id res chain seq x y z
N MET A 1 -2.94 -38.50 -14.89
CA MET A 1 -1.71 -37.85 -14.41
C MET A 1 -2.14 -36.70 -13.52
N ALA A 2 -1.79 -36.73 -12.24
CA ALA A 2 -2.07 -35.63 -11.32
C ALA A 2 -1.13 -34.47 -11.66
N SER A 3 -1.68 -33.26 -11.84
CA SER A 3 -0.89 -32.05 -11.99
C SER A 3 0.00 -31.88 -10.76
N PRO A 4 1.28 -31.50 -10.92
CA PRO A 4 2.13 -31.22 -9.78
C PRO A 4 1.59 -29.99 -9.07
N THR A 5 1.14 -30.16 -7.82
CA THR A 5 0.91 -29.04 -6.91
C THR A 5 2.28 -28.45 -6.61
N LEU A 6 2.57 -27.28 -7.20
CA LEU A 6 3.69 -26.44 -6.78
C LEU A 6 3.45 -26.06 -5.32
N ASP A 7 4.35 -26.47 -4.45
CA ASP A 7 4.37 -25.97 -3.06
C ASP A 7 4.46 -24.43 -3.11
N PRO A 8 3.72 -23.72 -2.26
CA PRO A 8 3.81 -22.26 -2.19
C PRO A 8 5.25 -21.88 -1.84
N ALA A 9 5.82 -20.96 -2.62
CA ALA A 9 7.16 -20.44 -2.38
C ALA A 9 7.26 -19.94 -0.92
N PRO A 10 8.41 -20.14 -0.24
CA PRO A 10 8.57 -19.72 1.14
C PRO A 10 8.36 -18.20 1.27
N THR A 11 7.65 -17.78 2.32
CA THR A 11 7.48 -16.36 2.64
C THR A 11 8.84 -15.72 2.91
N ARG A 12 9.17 -14.68 2.14
CA ARG A 12 10.38 -13.88 2.27
C ARG A 12 10.09 -12.41 2.64
N CYS A 13 8.82 -12.00 2.59
CA CYS A 13 8.45 -10.65 2.97
C CYS A 13 8.33 -10.50 4.49
N ARG A 14 8.67 -9.32 5.00
CA ARG A 14 8.37 -8.88 6.36
C ARG A 14 7.21 -7.90 6.34
N VAL A 15 6.21 -8.08 7.19
CA VAL A 15 5.11 -7.12 7.35
C VAL A 15 5.31 -6.36 8.65
N VAL A 16 5.27 -5.03 8.61
CA VAL A 16 5.32 -4.16 9.78
C VAL A 16 4.02 -3.38 9.85
N MET A 17 3.30 -3.53 10.96
CA MET A 17 2.02 -2.86 11.22
C MET A 17 2.27 -1.53 11.94
N ALA A 18 1.47 -0.51 11.63
CA ALA A 18 1.54 0.76 12.36
C ALA A 18 1.22 0.59 13.86
N PRO A 19 1.85 1.38 14.75
CA PRO A 19 2.95 2.31 14.51
C PRO A 19 4.33 1.68 14.83
N SER A 20 4.52 0.38 14.55
CA SER A 20 5.74 -0.34 14.92
C SER A 20 6.97 0.20 14.18
N PRO A 21 8.15 0.22 14.81
CA PRO A 21 9.39 0.62 14.14
C PRO A 21 9.77 -0.37 13.02
N TYR A 22 10.42 0.14 11.97
CA TYR A 22 10.92 -0.63 10.84
C TYR A 22 12.37 -0.27 10.51
N THR A 23 13.06 -1.17 9.82
CA THR A 23 14.44 -0.97 9.35
C THR A 23 14.48 -0.65 7.86
N THR A 24 15.59 -0.09 7.39
CA THR A 24 15.81 0.32 5.98
C THR A 24 16.71 -0.64 5.20
N ASP A 25 16.91 -1.84 5.71
CA ASP A 25 17.77 -2.91 5.16
C ASP A 25 17.18 -3.60 3.94
N GLN A 26 15.87 -3.52 3.77
CA GLN A 26 15.16 -4.07 2.62
C GLN A 26 14.39 -2.99 1.84
N PRO A 27 14.10 -3.26 0.56
CA PRO A 27 13.13 -2.48 -0.20
C PRO A 27 11.78 -2.47 0.51
N LYS A 28 11.14 -1.30 0.53
CA LYS A 28 9.91 -1.05 1.28
C LYS A 28 8.77 -0.70 0.35
N ILE A 29 7.61 -1.29 0.64
CA ILE A 29 6.34 -0.90 0.04
C ILE A 29 5.46 -0.33 1.14
N PHE A 30 4.86 0.83 0.89
CA PHE A 30 3.78 1.34 1.73
C PHE A 30 2.41 1.03 1.13
N LEU A 31 1.46 0.61 1.97
CA LEU A 31 0.09 0.30 1.59
C LEU A 31 -0.84 1.47 1.89
N SER A 32 -0.90 2.47 1.00
CA SER A 32 -1.83 3.61 1.13
C SER A 32 -3.21 3.22 0.62
N GLY A 33 -4.28 3.60 1.30
CA GLY A 33 -5.62 3.30 0.80
C GLY A 33 -6.70 3.16 1.85
N SER A 34 -7.86 2.70 1.36
CA SER A 34 -8.99 2.37 2.22
C SER A 34 -8.61 1.31 3.26
N ILE A 35 -9.02 1.46 4.52
CA ILE A 35 -8.89 0.38 5.49
C ILE A 35 -10.17 -0.46 5.43
N ASP A 36 -10.06 -1.67 4.87
CA ASP A 36 -11.18 -2.60 4.75
C ASP A 36 -11.38 -3.37 6.05
N ALA A 37 -12.62 -3.72 6.35
CA ALA A 37 -12.92 -4.60 7.48
C ALA A 37 -12.48 -6.06 7.16
N PRO A 38 -11.90 -6.78 8.13
CA PRO A 38 -11.61 -8.22 8.01
C PRO A 38 -12.87 -9.06 7.63
N PRO A 39 -12.72 -10.30 7.09
CA PRO A 39 -11.51 -11.14 7.11
C PRO A 39 -10.61 -11.05 5.87
N ALA A 40 -11.11 -10.56 4.74
CA ALA A 40 -10.34 -10.42 3.50
C ALA A 40 -10.24 -8.94 3.15
N THR A 41 -9.04 -8.38 3.27
CA THR A 41 -8.75 -6.98 2.96
C THR A 41 -7.84 -6.92 1.74
N TRP A 42 -7.87 -5.82 0.99
CA TRP A 42 -6.92 -5.68 -0.11
C TRP A 42 -5.47 -5.70 0.37
N GLN A 43 -5.20 -5.23 1.60
CA GLN A 43 -3.87 -5.31 2.23
C GLN A 43 -3.43 -6.77 2.38
N SER A 44 -4.31 -7.65 2.85
CA SER A 44 -3.97 -9.07 3.01
C SER A 44 -3.81 -9.77 1.67
N LEU A 45 -4.64 -9.44 0.67
CA LEU A 45 -4.51 -9.95 -0.70
C LEU A 45 -3.18 -9.53 -1.35
N LEU A 46 -2.84 -8.24 -1.29
CA LEU A 46 -1.60 -7.72 -1.85
C LEU A 46 -0.38 -8.28 -1.11
N THR A 47 -0.44 -8.37 0.23
CA THR A 47 0.61 -8.99 1.05
C THR A 47 0.84 -10.45 0.65
N ALA A 48 -0.24 -11.22 0.44
CA ALA A 48 -0.13 -12.61 0.02
C ALA A 48 0.51 -12.72 -1.38
N ALA A 49 0.10 -11.87 -2.33
CA ALA A 49 0.66 -11.85 -3.68
C ALA A 49 2.18 -11.53 -3.69
N LEU A 50 2.65 -10.68 -2.78
CA LEU A 50 4.05 -10.24 -2.70
C LEU A 50 4.88 -11.06 -1.70
N SER A 51 4.29 -12.07 -1.06
CA SER A 51 4.89 -12.77 0.08
C SER A 51 6.22 -13.47 -0.22
N HIS A 52 6.42 -13.84 -1.48
CA HIS A 52 7.61 -14.53 -1.97
C HIS A 52 8.82 -13.60 -2.18
N LEU A 53 8.66 -12.28 -2.05
CA LEU A 53 9.72 -11.29 -2.31
C LEU A 53 10.46 -10.90 -1.03
N PRO A 54 11.79 -10.64 -1.09
CA PRO A 54 12.59 -10.20 0.06
C PRO A 54 12.41 -8.69 0.34
N ILE A 55 11.20 -8.30 0.73
CA ILE A 55 10.79 -6.91 0.92
C ILE A 55 10.18 -6.68 2.30
N THR A 56 10.11 -5.42 2.72
CA THR A 56 9.31 -4.98 3.87
C THR A 56 8.03 -4.29 3.42
N ILE A 57 6.88 -4.78 3.88
CA ILE A 57 5.57 -4.17 3.66
C ILE A 57 5.22 -3.36 4.91
N LEU A 58 5.05 -2.05 4.73
CA LEU A 58 4.60 -1.10 5.75
C LEU A 58 3.08 -0.96 5.62
N ASN A 59 2.35 -1.55 6.57
CA ASN A 59 0.90 -1.58 6.57
C ASN A 59 0.36 -0.59 7.61
N PRO A 60 -0.38 0.47 7.21
CA PRO A 60 -0.88 1.48 8.13
C PRO A 60 -2.01 0.97 9.04
N HIS A 61 -2.54 -0.24 8.83
CA HIS A 61 -3.55 -0.80 9.71
C HIS A 61 -3.05 -0.87 11.16
N ARG A 62 -3.80 -0.25 12.07
CA ARG A 62 -3.52 -0.18 13.50
C ARG A 62 -4.58 -0.96 14.27
N GLU A 63 -4.17 -2.00 14.98
CA GLU A 63 -5.08 -2.96 15.63
C GLU A 63 -5.88 -2.37 16.80
N ASP A 64 -5.33 -1.39 17.51
CA ASP A 64 -5.95 -0.73 18.68
C ASP A 64 -6.77 0.51 18.31
N TRP A 65 -6.93 0.81 17.01
CA TRP A 65 -7.78 1.91 16.58
C TRP A 65 -9.25 1.58 16.81
N ASP A 66 -9.97 2.49 17.48
CA ASP A 66 -11.41 2.37 17.67
C ASP A 66 -12.15 3.71 17.53
N SER A 67 -13.48 3.68 17.58
CA SER A 67 -14.34 4.85 17.40
C SER A 67 -14.26 5.88 18.53
N THR A 68 -13.53 5.61 19.61
CA THR A 68 -13.34 6.54 20.72
C THR A 68 -12.16 7.48 20.50
N TRP A 69 -11.32 7.20 19.51
CA TRP A 69 -10.16 8.02 19.17
C TRP A 69 -10.59 9.38 18.65
N ARG A 70 -9.95 10.44 19.17
CA ARG A 70 -10.12 11.79 18.67
C ARG A 70 -9.10 12.03 17.57
N GLU A 71 -9.55 12.37 16.37
CA GLU A 71 -8.70 12.78 15.26
C GLU A 71 -8.20 14.22 15.42
N GLU A 72 -7.54 14.48 16.56
CA GLU A 72 -7.04 15.78 16.99
C GLU A 72 -5.53 15.72 17.18
N VAL A 73 -4.81 16.75 16.72
CA VAL A 73 -3.33 16.77 16.78
C VAL A 73 -2.79 16.63 18.21
N ASP A 74 -3.57 17.03 19.23
CA ASP A 74 -3.19 16.90 20.64
C ASP A 74 -3.34 15.47 21.19
N PHE A 75 -4.12 14.61 20.53
CA PHE A 75 -4.34 13.23 20.94
C PHE A 75 -3.17 12.34 20.50
N ALA A 76 -2.35 11.91 21.47
CA ALA A 76 -1.07 11.26 21.20
C ALA A 76 -1.17 10.02 20.29
N PRO A 77 -2.13 9.08 20.46
CA PRO A 77 -2.22 7.91 19.60
C PRO A 77 -2.55 8.27 18.14
N PHE A 78 -3.47 9.22 17.91
CA PHE A 78 -3.78 9.71 16.57
C PHE A 78 -2.57 10.40 15.94
N ARG A 79 -1.91 11.31 16.67
CA ARG A 79 -0.71 12.00 16.20
C ARG A 79 0.41 11.03 15.86
N GLU A 80 0.60 9.99 16.66
CA GLU A 80 1.58 8.93 16.39
C GLU A 80 1.27 8.17 15.10
N GLN A 81 0.00 7.80 14.89
CA GLN A 81 -0.45 7.13 13.67
C GLN A 81 -0.13 7.97 12.43
N VAL A 82 -0.58 9.22 12.41
CA VAL A 82 -0.43 10.10 11.24
C VAL A 82 1.04 10.38 10.93
N ASN A 83 1.88 10.60 11.95
CA ASN A 83 3.32 10.80 11.71
C ASN A 83 3.98 9.51 11.21
N TRP A 84 3.61 8.35 11.76
CA TRP A 84 4.14 7.06 11.29
C TRP A 84 3.79 6.82 9.82
N GLU A 85 2.55 7.11 9.40
CA GLU A 85 2.11 6.97 8.00
C GLU A 85 2.92 7.85 7.05
N LEU A 86 3.10 9.13 7.41
CA LEU A 86 3.90 10.07 6.63
C LEU A 86 5.37 9.63 6.52
N ASP A 87 6.00 9.29 7.65
CA ASP A 87 7.39 8.82 7.69
C ASP A 87 7.56 7.52 6.88
N ALA A 88 6.60 6.59 6.99
CA ALA A 88 6.62 5.31 6.28
C ALA A 88 6.43 5.48 4.76
N MET A 89 5.55 6.39 4.33
CA MET A 89 5.43 6.76 2.92
C MET A 89 6.69 7.45 2.37
N GLU A 90 7.32 8.30 3.18
CA GLU A 90 8.61 8.93 2.84
C GLU A 90 9.75 7.92 2.78
N ALA A 91 9.76 6.89 3.63
CA ALA A 91 10.76 5.84 3.61
C ALA A 91 10.54 4.82 2.47
N ALA A 92 9.30 4.65 2.00
CA ALA A 92 8.97 3.65 1.01
C ALA A 92 9.64 3.89 -0.36
N ASP A 93 10.07 2.77 -0.96
CA ASP A 93 10.63 2.71 -2.30
C ASP A 93 9.51 2.69 -3.36
N VAL A 94 8.40 2.02 -3.04
CA VAL A 94 7.16 1.99 -3.84
C VAL A 94 5.95 2.26 -2.93
N VAL A 95 5.01 3.08 -3.39
CA VAL A 95 3.71 3.27 -2.74
C VAL A 95 2.63 2.59 -3.58
N ALA A 96 1.96 1.59 -3.00
CA ALA A 96 0.79 0.95 -3.59
C ALA A 96 -0.46 1.62 -3.00
N VAL A 97 -1.28 2.22 -3.88
CA VAL A 97 -2.48 2.95 -3.46
C VAL A 97 -3.73 2.17 -3.87
N TYR A 98 -4.68 1.95 -2.96
CA TYR A 98 -5.97 1.32 -3.29
C TYR A 98 -7.18 2.16 -2.85
N PHE A 99 -8.04 2.49 -3.81
CA PHE A 99 -9.32 3.17 -3.57
C PHE A 99 -10.49 2.17 -3.63
N ASN A 100 -11.03 1.76 -2.49
CA ASN A 100 -12.20 0.89 -2.45
C ASN A 100 -13.46 1.66 -2.94
N PRO A 101 -14.24 1.13 -3.90
CA PRO A 101 -15.50 1.75 -4.33
C PRO A 101 -16.52 2.03 -3.21
N LYS A 102 -16.42 1.30 -2.09
CA LYS A 102 -17.30 1.45 -0.91
C LYS A 102 -16.78 2.42 0.15
N SER A 103 -15.60 3.01 -0.04
CA SER A 103 -14.98 3.96 0.89
C SER A 103 -14.88 5.35 0.25
N PRO A 104 -15.09 6.44 1.01
CA PRO A 104 -14.78 7.78 0.51
C PRO A 104 -13.27 8.03 0.38
N ALA A 105 -12.46 7.36 1.22
CA ALA A 105 -10.98 7.45 1.25
C ALA A 105 -10.40 8.89 1.17
N PRO A 106 -10.89 9.86 1.98
CA PRO A 106 -10.46 11.25 1.88
C PRO A 106 -8.98 11.46 2.23
N ILE A 107 -8.46 10.72 3.21
CA ILE A 107 -7.04 10.79 3.60
C ILE A 107 -6.15 10.24 2.49
N THR A 108 -6.54 9.14 1.85
CA THR A 108 -5.84 8.59 0.68
C THR A 108 -5.76 9.59 -0.49
N LEU A 109 -6.80 10.42 -0.71
CA LEU A 109 -6.72 11.49 -1.71
C LEU A 109 -5.68 12.55 -1.35
N MET A 110 -5.53 12.89 -0.07
CA MET A 110 -4.51 13.80 0.42
C MET A 110 -3.11 13.20 0.25
N GLU A 111 -2.93 11.94 0.65
CA GLU A 111 -1.70 11.17 0.47
C GLU A 111 -1.27 11.08 -1.01
N LEU A 112 -2.21 10.77 -1.90
CA LEU A 112 -1.97 10.78 -3.35
C LEU A 112 -1.46 12.17 -3.78
N GLY A 113 -2.10 13.24 -3.32
CA GLY A 113 -1.69 14.61 -3.64
C GLY A 113 -0.27 14.96 -3.14
N LEU A 114 0.09 14.51 -1.94
CA LEU A 114 1.42 14.74 -1.34
C LEU A 114 2.52 14.00 -2.11
N PHE A 115 2.28 12.73 -2.47
CA PHE A 115 3.34 11.83 -2.92
C PHE A 115 3.33 11.50 -4.42
N ALA A 116 2.29 11.88 -5.18
CA ALA A 116 2.24 11.67 -6.63
C ALA A 116 3.43 12.29 -7.37
N ARG A 117 4.04 13.34 -6.80
CA ARG A 117 5.27 13.94 -7.32
C ARG A 117 6.48 13.43 -6.52
N GLY A 118 7.23 12.51 -7.11
CA GLY A 118 8.56 12.13 -6.62
C GLY A 118 8.68 10.74 -6.02
N LYS A 119 7.56 10.02 -5.81
CA LYS A 119 7.58 8.60 -5.44
C LYS A 119 7.27 7.70 -6.63
N LYS A 120 7.82 6.48 -6.58
CA LYS A 120 7.33 5.39 -7.43
C LYS A 120 6.01 4.93 -6.85
N MET A 121 4.95 5.07 -7.63
CA MET A 121 3.59 4.85 -7.16
C MET A 121 2.80 4.16 -8.25
N VAL A 122 1.91 3.27 -7.83
CA VAL A 122 0.84 2.72 -8.66
C VAL A 122 -0.47 2.77 -7.90
N VAL A 123 -1.54 3.11 -8.60
CA VAL A 123 -2.86 3.33 -8.02
C VAL A 123 -3.84 2.31 -8.58
N ALA A 124 -4.46 1.50 -7.73
CA ALA A 124 -5.65 0.75 -8.07
C ALA A 124 -6.90 1.58 -7.75
N CYS A 125 -7.65 1.92 -8.78
CA CYS A 125 -8.87 2.71 -8.67
C CYS A 125 -10.00 2.06 -9.50
N PRO A 126 -10.61 0.98 -8.96
CA PRO A 126 -11.68 0.25 -9.63
C PRO A 126 -12.85 1.14 -10.04
N GLU A 127 -13.60 0.69 -11.04
CA GLU A 127 -14.88 1.31 -11.39
C GLU A 127 -15.81 1.39 -10.17
N GLY A 128 -16.54 2.50 -10.06
CA GLY A 128 -17.45 2.76 -8.93
C GLY A 128 -16.85 3.60 -7.79
N TYR A 129 -15.53 3.82 -7.73
CA TYR A 129 -14.98 4.77 -6.76
C TYR A 129 -15.45 6.21 -7.05
N VAL A 130 -15.97 6.87 -6.02
CA VAL A 130 -16.72 8.13 -6.12
C VAL A 130 -15.93 9.31 -6.70
N LYS A 131 -14.59 9.29 -6.58
CA LYS A 131 -13.68 10.29 -7.15
C LYS A 131 -12.76 9.73 -8.24
N ARG A 132 -13.13 8.60 -8.87
CA ARG A 132 -12.30 7.92 -9.87
C ARG A 132 -11.78 8.85 -10.97
N GLY A 133 -12.65 9.68 -11.56
CA GLY A 133 -12.24 10.62 -12.60
C GLY A 133 -11.16 11.62 -12.15
N ASN A 134 -11.29 12.15 -10.92
CA ASN A 134 -10.28 13.05 -10.34
C ASN A 134 -8.95 12.32 -10.12
N VAL A 135 -8.99 11.11 -9.56
CA VAL A 135 -7.80 10.26 -9.36
C VAL A 135 -7.11 10.01 -10.70
N GLN A 136 -7.85 9.61 -11.72
CA GLN A 136 -7.30 9.34 -13.06
C GLN A 136 -6.62 10.57 -13.68
N ILE A 137 -7.26 11.75 -13.62
CA ILE A 137 -6.70 12.99 -14.16
C ILE A 137 -5.41 13.38 -13.43
N VAL A 138 -5.38 13.29 -12.09
CA VAL A 138 -4.19 13.58 -11.28
C VAL A 138 -3.07 12.59 -11.61
N CYS A 139 -3.36 11.30 -11.66
CA CYS A 139 -2.38 10.27 -11.97
C CYS A 139 -1.80 10.46 -13.37
N GLN A 140 -2.65 10.70 -14.38
CA GLN A 140 -2.21 11.03 -15.73
C GLN A 140 -1.31 12.26 -15.77
N ARG A 141 -1.65 13.31 -15.03
CA ARG A 141 -0.87 14.56 -14.98
C ARG A 141 0.54 14.36 -14.41
N PHE A 142 0.70 13.41 -13.49
CA PHE A 142 1.97 13.11 -12.81
C PHE A 142 2.68 11.86 -13.33
N GLY A 143 2.12 11.16 -14.33
CA GLY A 143 2.69 9.92 -14.86
C GLY A 143 2.61 8.75 -13.89
N VAL A 144 1.63 8.76 -12.98
CA VAL A 144 1.30 7.64 -12.09
C VAL A 144 0.36 6.70 -12.83
N GLU A 145 0.66 5.42 -12.81
CA GLU A 145 -0.16 4.41 -13.45
C GLU A 145 -1.41 4.09 -12.63
N VAL A 146 -2.54 3.92 -13.32
CA VAL A 146 -3.82 3.54 -12.71
C VAL A 146 -4.26 2.18 -13.26
N VAL A 147 -4.56 1.25 -12.36
CA VAL A 147 -5.06 -0.10 -12.65
C VAL A 147 -6.44 -0.30 -12.02
N ASP A 148 -7.13 -1.37 -12.40
CA ASP A 148 -8.54 -1.56 -12.02
C ASP A 148 -8.75 -2.49 -10.81
N ASN A 149 -7.73 -3.22 -10.35
CA ASN A 149 -7.86 -4.17 -9.24
C ASN A 149 -6.53 -4.48 -8.52
N VAL A 150 -6.62 -5.24 -7.42
CA VAL A 150 -5.48 -5.60 -6.55
C VAL A 150 -4.49 -6.56 -7.22
N GLU A 151 -4.95 -7.41 -8.13
CA GLU A 151 -4.08 -8.33 -8.88
C GLU A 151 -3.13 -7.54 -9.79
N GLN A 152 -3.68 -6.65 -10.61
CA GLN A 152 -2.90 -5.75 -11.45
C GLN A 152 -2.02 -4.82 -10.60
N LEU A 153 -2.49 -4.40 -9.41
CA LEU A 153 -1.68 -3.62 -8.48
C LEU A 153 -0.42 -4.39 -8.06
N ALA A 154 -0.56 -5.67 -7.73
CA ALA A 154 0.55 -6.54 -7.37
C ALA A 154 1.56 -6.67 -8.52
N ASP A 155 1.10 -6.94 -9.73
CA ASP A 155 1.97 -7.06 -10.92
C ASP A 155 2.81 -5.79 -11.13
N ARG A 156 2.15 -4.62 -11.05
CA ARG A 156 2.83 -3.33 -11.26
C ARG A 156 3.78 -2.96 -10.13
N VAL A 157 3.48 -3.36 -8.91
CA VAL A 157 4.43 -3.25 -7.79
C VAL A 157 5.69 -4.07 -8.07
N VAL A 158 5.56 -5.31 -8.55
CA VAL A 158 6.70 -6.15 -8.92
C VAL A 158 7.54 -5.50 -10.01
N ASP A 159 6.90 -4.97 -11.06
CA ASP A 159 7.59 -4.28 -12.14
C ASP A 159 8.38 -3.05 -11.64
N LEU A 160 7.77 -2.26 -10.75
CA LEU A 160 8.43 -1.09 -10.14
C LEU A 160 9.64 -1.49 -9.29
N LEU A 161 9.53 -2.55 -8.48
CA LEU A 161 10.66 -3.08 -7.72
C LEU A 161 11.78 -3.58 -8.66
N GLY A 162 11.43 -4.29 -9.74
CA GLY A 162 12.39 -4.74 -10.74
C GLY A 162 13.17 -3.59 -11.38
N ALA A 163 12.48 -2.52 -11.73
CA ALA A 163 13.08 -1.31 -12.31
C ALA A 163 14.02 -0.58 -11.35
N LEU A 164 13.82 -0.69 -10.04
CA LEU A 164 14.72 -0.15 -9.02
C LEU A 164 16.01 -0.97 -8.83
N GLY A 165 16.17 -2.08 -9.56
CA GLY A 165 17.30 -3.00 -9.37
C GLY A 165 17.23 -3.78 -8.06
N VAL A 166 16.10 -3.66 -7.36
CA VAL A 166 15.83 -4.26 -6.06
C VAL A 166 15.73 -5.79 -6.14
N MET A 167 15.42 -6.33 -7.32
CA MET A 167 15.30 -7.78 -7.55
C MET A 167 16.54 -8.42 -8.20
N LYS A 168 17.69 -7.74 -8.28
CA LYS A 168 18.86 -8.22 -9.03
C LYS A 168 19.63 -9.40 -8.39
N GLU A 169 19.21 -9.90 -7.23
CA GLU A 169 19.84 -11.04 -6.55
C GLU A 169 18.82 -12.08 -6.06
N ILE A 170 17.85 -12.44 -6.91
CA ILE A 170 17.01 -13.64 -6.73
C ILE A 170 17.52 -14.75 -7.64
#